data_AF-A0AA85IQI2-F1
#
_entry.id   AF-A0AA85IQI2-F1
#
_cell.length_a   1.000
_cell.length_b   1.000
_cell.length_c   1.000
_cell.angle_alpha   90.00
_cell.angle_beta   90.00
_cell.angle_gamma   90.00
#
_symmetry.space_group_name_H-M   'P 1'
#
loop_
_entity.id
_entity.type
_entity.pdbx_description
1 polymer ?
#
loop_
_entity_poly.entity_id
_entity_poly.type
_entity_poly.pdbx_seq_one_letter_code
_entity_poly.pdbx_strand_id
1 'polypeptide(L)'
;MSIPIDRVKVDTVDKKPLYLKLSYKGEIAADILKCRLNRAIDRTFPAAKLVLNFSTKPVLTQQVKDKLPKMASSMCIYEFNCSCGASYIGRTQRALSMRAREHVPVWLSKGVTKGINSAVLAHLVDTGHPIKLDQAFSVIYRVPSNLSRGARLRLLSVAEAVAINTRRPSLCIQKKYVQPLCLPWPTIKPTNPPLTL
;
A
#
# COMPACT_ATOMS: atom_id res chain seq x y z
N MET A 1 73.17 -13.01 -25.39
CA MET A 1 72.07 -12.12 -25.83
C MET A 1 70.78 -12.92 -25.73
N SER A 2 69.90 -12.60 -24.78
CA SER A 2 68.65 -13.32 -24.56
C SER A 2 67.50 -12.52 -25.18
N ILE A 3 66.80 -13.12 -26.14
CA ILE A 3 65.66 -12.50 -26.84
C ILE A 3 64.46 -12.48 -25.88
N PRO A 4 63.76 -11.34 -25.70
CA PRO A 4 62.53 -11.31 -24.93
C PRO A 4 61.40 -11.93 -25.75
N ILE A 5 60.75 -12.95 -25.19
CA ILE A 5 59.54 -13.56 -25.75
C ILE A 5 58.38 -12.63 -25.43
N ASP A 6 57.93 -11.87 -26.44
CA ASP A 6 56.72 -11.06 -26.34
C ASP A 6 55.51 -11.97 -26.07
N ARG A 7 54.81 -11.69 -24.96
CA ARG A 7 53.55 -12.36 -24.62
C ARG A 7 52.51 -11.95 -25.63
N VAL A 8 52.24 -12.83 -26.60
CA VAL A 8 51.14 -12.70 -27.56
C VAL A 8 49.84 -12.44 -26.78
N LYS A 9 49.26 -11.25 -26.96
CA LYS A 9 47.92 -10.92 -26.45
C LYS A 9 46.92 -11.68 -27.31
N VAL A 10 46.34 -12.73 -26.72
CA VAL A 10 45.24 -13.47 -27.35
C VAL A 10 43.98 -12.61 -27.25
N ASP A 11 43.44 -12.17 -28.38
CA ASP A 11 42.14 -11.50 -28.45
C ASP A 11 41.08 -12.47 -27.92
N THR A 12 40.61 -12.20 -26.70
CA THR A 12 39.63 -13.02 -26.00
C THR A 12 38.31 -12.29 -26.04
N VAL A 13 37.25 -12.98 -26.48
CA VAL A 13 35.89 -12.44 -26.55
C VAL A 13 35.44 -11.93 -25.17
N ASP A 14 34.73 -10.79 -25.15
CA ASP A 14 34.18 -10.22 -23.93
C ASP A 14 33.32 -11.22 -23.17
N LYS A 15 33.62 -11.39 -21.87
CA LYS A 15 32.91 -12.34 -21.03
C LYS A 15 31.52 -11.83 -20.68
N LYS A 16 30.50 -12.66 -20.91
CA LYS A 16 29.11 -12.35 -20.54
C LYS A 16 28.92 -12.46 -19.02
N PRO A 17 28.37 -11.44 -18.34
CA PRO A 17 28.14 -11.51 -16.90
C PRO A 17 26.99 -12.45 -16.55
N LEU A 18 27.20 -13.32 -15.57
CA LEU A 18 26.19 -14.22 -14.99
C LEU A 18 25.93 -13.82 -13.55
N TYR A 19 24.67 -13.53 -13.22
CA TYR A 19 24.30 -13.10 -11.87
C TYR A 19 23.70 -14.26 -11.08
N LEU A 20 24.21 -14.50 -9.89
CA LEU A 20 23.68 -15.51 -8.98
C LEU A 20 23.49 -14.91 -7.58
N LYS A 21 22.25 -14.98 -7.08
CA LYS A 21 21.89 -14.49 -5.74
C LYS A 21 21.91 -15.63 -4.74
N LEU A 22 22.66 -15.46 -3.65
CA LEU A 22 22.85 -16.48 -2.62
C LEU A 22 22.60 -15.90 -1.22
N SER A 23 22.25 -16.74 -0.26
CA SER A 23 22.14 -16.31 1.14
C SER A 23 23.52 -16.21 1.78
N TYR A 24 23.79 -15.10 2.47
CA TYR A 24 25.04 -14.91 3.20
C TYR A 24 25.04 -15.73 4.49
N LYS A 25 26.05 -16.59 4.68
CA LYS A 25 26.22 -17.45 5.86
C LYS A 25 27.52 -17.18 6.64
N GLY A 26 28.12 -16.00 6.43
CA GLY A 26 29.42 -15.63 7.00
C GLY A 26 30.54 -15.58 5.95
N GLU A 27 31.63 -14.90 6.30
CA GLU A 27 32.73 -14.55 5.39
C GLU A 27 33.42 -15.79 4.84
N ILE A 28 33.86 -16.68 5.73
CA ILE A 28 34.60 -17.90 5.36
C ILE A 28 33.77 -18.78 4.40
N ALA A 29 32.48 -18.96 4.69
CA ALA A 29 31.59 -19.76 3.85
C ALA A 29 31.33 -19.09 2.48
N ALA A 30 31.19 -17.77 2.45
CA ALA A 30 30.98 -17.01 1.23
C ALA A 30 32.22 -17.05 0.31
N ASP A 31 33.42 -16.94 0.89
CA ASP A 31 34.69 -16.99 0.15
C ASP A 31 34.96 -18.37 -0.43
N ILE A 32 34.77 -19.44 0.36
CA ILE A 32 34.89 -20.82 -0.14
C ILE A 32 33.91 -21.04 -1.30
N LEU A 33 32.67 -20.59 -1.15
CA LEU A 33 31.64 -20.75 -2.18
C LEU A 33 31.99 -19.96 -3.45
N LYS A 34 32.48 -18.73 -3.30
CA LYS A 34 32.94 -17.88 -4.40
C LYS A 34 34.08 -18.54 -5.17
N CYS A 35 35.11 -19.03 -4.46
CA CYS A 35 36.25 -19.71 -5.08
C CYS A 35 35.83 -20.97 -5.85
N ARG A 36 34.97 -21.81 -5.26
CA ARG A 36 34.50 -23.05 -5.90
C ARG A 36 33.65 -22.76 -7.15
N LEU A 37 32.76 -21.78 -7.08
CA LEU A 37 31.89 -21.42 -8.20
C LEU A 37 32.69 -20.77 -9.34
N ASN A 38 33.59 -19.85 -9.04
CA ASN A 38 34.46 -19.27 -10.07
C ASN A 38 35.31 -20.34 -10.75
N ARG A 39 35.92 -21.25 -9.98
CA ARG A 39 36.74 -22.34 -10.55
C ARG A 39 35.92 -23.30 -11.43
N ALA A 40 34.67 -23.59 -11.06
CA ALA A 40 33.78 -24.40 -11.87
C ALA A 40 33.41 -23.69 -13.17
N ILE A 41 33.04 -22.41 -13.10
CA ILE A 41 32.64 -21.63 -14.28
C ILE A 41 33.81 -21.38 -15.21
N ASP A 42 35.00 -21.06 -14.72
CA ASP A 42 36.18 -20.87 -15.57
C ASP A 42 36.55 -22.16 -16.34
N ARG A 43 36.23 -23.34 -15.79
CA ARG A 43 36.44 -24.63 -16.46
C ARG A 43 35.38 -24.94 -17.51
N THR A 44 34.11 -24.66 -17.23
CA THR A 44 32.99 -25.09 -18.08
C THR A 44 32.56 -24.01 -19.08
N PHE A 45 32.71 -22.73 -18.73
CA PHE A 45 32.26 -21.58 -19.51
C PHE A 45 33.32 -20.46 -19.54
N PRO A 46 34.37 -20.59 -20.37
CA PRO A 46 35.44 -19.60 -20.46
C PRO A 46 34.97 -18.17 -20.82
N ALA A 47 33.86 -18.08 -21.56
CA ALA A 47 33.25 -16.83 -21.99
C ALA A 47 32.28 -16.21 -20.95
N ALA A 48 32.17 -16.78 -19.74
CA ALA A 48 31.29 -16.28 -18.70
C ALA A 48 32.05 -15.62 -17.54
N LYS A 49 31.47 -14.57 -16.97
CA LYS A 49 31.98 -13.89 -15.76
C LYS A 49 30.93 -13.97 -14.66
N LEU A 50 31.19 -14.72 -13.60
CA LEU A 50 30.26 -14.84 -12.48
C LEU A 50 30.26 -13.59 -11.60
N VAL A 51 29.06 -13.11 -11.28
CA VAL A 51 28.78 -12.03 -10.32
C VAL A 51 27.88 -12.59 -9.23
N LEU A 52 28.47 -12.82 -8.06
CA LEU A 52 27.75 -13.31 -6.87
C LEU A 52 27.18 -12.15 -6.08
N ASN A 53 25.88 -12.23 -5.78
CA ASN A 53 25.20 -11.29 -4.88
C ASN A 53 24.77 -12.02 -3.60
N PHE A 54 25.51 -11.80 -2.52
CA PHE A 54 25.19 -12.36 -1.22
C PHE A 54 24.16 -11.46 -0.52
N SER A 55 22.97 -12.00 -0.28
CA SER A 55 21.89 -11.34 0.46
C SER A 55 21.90 -11.83 1.90
N THR A 56 22.04 -10.90 2.84
CA THR A 56 21.71 -11.15 4.24
C THR A 56 20.21 -11.02 4.45
N LYS A 57 19.65 -11.77 5.41
CA LYS A 57 18.36 -11.39 5.98
C LYS A 57 18.64 -10.24 6.96
N PRO A 58 17.90 -9.12 6.92
CA PRO A 58 18.11 -8.06 7.89
C PRO A 58 17.87 -8.61 9.30
N VAL A 59 18.91 -8.59 10.15
CA VAL A 59 18.84 -9.04 11.55
C VAL A 59 17.89 -8.16 12.35
N LEU A 60 17.85 -6.87 12.00
CA LEU A 60 16.90 -5.90 12.53
C LEU A 60 15.78 -5.72 11.52
N THR A 61 14.65 -6.39 11.73
CA THR A 61 13.41 -5.90 11.14
C THR A 61 13.14 -4.53 11.75
N GLN A 62 13.12 -3.49 10.92
CA GLN A 62 12.84 -2.11 11.31
C GLN A 62 11.36 -1.98 11.74
N GLN A 63 10.99 -2.61 12.85
CA GLN A 63 9.74 -2.39 13.59
C GLN A 63 9.93 -1.22 14.57
N VAL A 64 10.95 -0.37 14.39
CA VAL A 64 11.27 0.80 15.23
C VAL A 64 10.44 2.02 14.83
N LYS A 65 9.16 1.81 14.50
CA LYS A 65 8.25 2.94 14.37
C LYS A 65 7.10 2.70 15.30
N ASP A 66 7.04 3.52 16.34
CA ASP A 66 5.90 3.56 17.25
C ASP A 66 4.62 3.55 16.43
N LYS A 67 3.68 2.69 16.82
CA LYS A 67 2.38 2.63 16.17
C LYS A 67 1.73 3.99 16.35
N LEU A 68 1.77 4.81 15.30
CA LEU A 68 1.21 6.16 15.33
C LEU A 68 -0.23 6.08 15.85
N PRO A 69 -0.58 6.84 16.91
CA PRO A 69 -1.91 6.77 17.51
C PRO A 69 -2.98 7.01 16.45
N LYS A 70 -4.11 6.31 16.55
CA LYS A 70 -5.17 6.31 15.52
C LYS A 70 -5.56 7.74 15.11
N MET A 71 -5.68 8.62 16.10
CA MET A 71 -6.08 10.02 15.95
C MET A 71 -5.01 10.93 15.30
N ALA A 72 -3.74 10.55 15.35
CA ALA A 72 -2.65 11.26 14.67
C ALA A 72 -2.46 10.81 13.22
N SER A 73 -3.20 9.79 12.76
CA SER A 73 -3.13 9.33 11.37
C SER A 73 -3.58 10.44 10.41
N SER A 74 -2.75 10.72 9.42
CA SER A 74 -3.07 11.57 8.27
C SER A 74 -3.12 10.72 7.00
N MET A 75 -3.68 11.28 5.92
CA MET A 75 -3.80 10.60 4.61
C MET A 75 -4.41 9.21 4.76
N CYS A 76 -5.57 9.15 5.40
CA CYS A 76 -6.25 7.91 5.72
C CYS A 76 -7.76 7.99 5.46
N ILE A 77 -8.36 6.81 5.40
CA ILE A 77 -9.81 6.60 5.40
C ILE A 77 -10.20 6.15 6.79
N TYR A 78 -11.21 6.81 7.33
CA TYR A 78 -11.72 6.55 8.65
C TYR A 78 -13.20 6.15 8.59
N GLU A 79 -13.60 5.41 9.60
CA GLU A 79 -14.98 5.08 9.88
C GLU A 79 -15.36 5.76 11.19
N PHE A 80 -16.55 6.36 11.20
CA PHE A 80 -17.23 6.76 12.41
C PHE A 80 -18.36 5.76 12.66
N ASN A 81 -18.45 5.25 13.88
CA ASN A 81 -19.51 4.36 14.33
C ASN A 81 -20.21 4.98 15.54
N CYS A 82 -21.53 5.10 15.45
CA CYS A 82 -22.39 5.52 16.55
C CYS A 82 -22.85 4.30 17.36
N SER A 83 -23.21 4.51 18.62
CA SER A 83 -23.79 3.48 19.49
C SER A 83 -25.10 2.90 18.95
N CYS A 84 -25.85 3.64 18.13
CA CYS A 84 -27.07 3.16 17.47
C CYS A 84 -26.81 2.31 16.22
N GLY A 85 -25.55 2.02 15.88
CA GLY A 85 -25.18 1.27 14.67
C GLY A 85 -25.09 2.11 13.41
N ALA A 86 -25.42 3.41 13.45
CA ALA A 86 -25.19 4.29 12.32
C ALA A 86 -23.69 4.49 12.08
N SER A 87 -23.28 4.39 10.81
CA SER A 87 -21.87 4.50 10.44
C SER A 87 -21.65 5.51 9.32
N TYR A 88 -20.46 6.10 9.29
CA TYR A 88 -20.02 7.05 8.28
C TYR A 88 -18.59 6.71 7.84
N ILE A 89 -18.31 6.80 6.54
CA ILE A 89 -16.96 6.63 6.00
C ILE A 89 -16.53 7.93 5.34
N GLY A 90 -15.35 8.41 5.74
CA GLY A 90 -14.74 9.61 5.21
C GLY A 90 -13.25 9.43 4.96
N ARG A 91 -12.71 10.27 4.08
CA ARG A 91 -11.26 10.43 3.92
C ARG A 91 -10.75 11.69 4.58
N THR A 92 -9.50 11.66 5.02
CA THR A 92 -8.79 12.83 5.51
C THR A 92 -7.37 12.91 4.97
N GLN A 93 -7.01 14.11 4.52
CA GLN A 93 -5.62 14.46 4.22
C GLN A 93 -4.88 14.88 5.50
N ARG A 94 -5.60 15.52 6.43
CA ARG A 94 -5.09 16.01 7.72
C ARG A 94 -5.19 14.92 8.79
N ALA A 95 -4.67 15.18 9.99
CA ALA A 95 -4.84 14.28 11.13
C ALA A 95 -6.33 13.99 11.41
N LEU A 96 -6.66 12.74 11.70
CA LEU A 96 -8.01 12.30 12.03
C LEU A 96 -8.60 13.07 13.22
N SER A 97 -7.77 13.44 14.20
CA SER A 97 -8.20 14.26 15.35
C SER A 97 -8.80 15.61 14.94
N MET A 98 -8.27 16.25 13.90
CA MET A 98 -8.84 17.49 13.35
C MET A 98 -10.22 17.22 12.76
N ARG A 99 -10.36 16.18 11.94
CA ARG A 99 -11.66 15.81 11.35
C ARG A 99 -12.70 15.40 12.38
N ALA A 100 -12.29 14.69 13.42
CA ALA A 100 -13.19 14.31 14.50
C ALA A 100 -13.75 15.54 15.23
N ARG A 101 -12.92 16.57 15.46
CA ARG A 101 -13.38 17.85 16.05
C ARG A 101 -14.25 18.67 15.12
N GLU A 102 -14.06 18.56 13.80
CA GLU A 102 -14.96 19.18 12.81
C GLU A 102 -16.36 18.52 12.85
N HIS A 103 -16.41 17.20 13.05
CA HIS A 103 -17.67 16.46 13.17
C HIS A 103 -18.35 16.62 14.54
N VAL A 104 -17.57 16.71 15.62
CA VAL A 104 -18.06 16.80 17.00
C VAL A 104 -17.47 18.08 17.63
N PRO A 105 -18.09 19.24 17.36
CA PRO A 105 -17.59 20.50 17.85
C PRO A 105 -17.89 20.66 19.35
N VAL A 106 -17.00 21.36 20.06
CA VAL A 106 -17.11 21.59 21.52
C VAL A 106 -18.42 22.24 21.92
N TRP A 107 -19.03 23.05 21.05
CA TRP A 107 -20.32 23.69 21.34
C TRP A 107 -21.48 22.70 21.43
N LEU A 108 -21.38 21.52 20.80
CA LEU A 108 -22.43 20.51 20.86
C LEU A 108 -22.63 20.04 22.31
N SER A 109 -21.52 19.86 23.04
CA SER A 109 -21.53 19.54 24.47
C SER A 109 -22.01 20.69 25.35
N LYS A 110 -22.02 21.93 24.83
CA LYS A 110 -22.49 23.13 25.53
C LYS A 110 -23.96 23.47 25.24
N GLY A 111 -24.65 22.67 24.42
CA GLY A 111 -26.06 22.90 24.08
C GLY A 111 -26.32 24.14 23.21
N VAL A 112 -25.30 24.69 22.55
CA VAL A 112 -25.44 25.90 21.71
C VAL A 112 -25.57 25.50 20.24
N THR A 113 -26.72 25.71 19.61
CA THR A 113 -26.93 25.31 18.21
C THR A 113 -26.23 26.27 17.23
N LYS A 114 -25.37 25.72 16.36
CA LYS A 114 -24.78 26.43 15.21
C LYS A 114 -25.07 25.66 13.91
N GLY A 115 -24.63 26.21 12.78
CA GLY A 115 -24.77 25.58 11.47
C GLY A 115 -24.26 24.14 11.43
N ILE A 116 -25.07 23.25 10.84
CA ILE A 116 -24.78 21.83 10.69
C ILE A 116 -23.99 21.63 9.40
N ASN A 117 -22.70 21.31 9.52
CA ASN A 117 -21.77 21.23 8.38
C ASN A 117 -21.38 19.80 8.00
N SER A 118 -21.91 18.76 8.66
CA SER A 118 -21.60 17.37 8.31
C SER A 118 -22.74 16.41 8.66
N ALA A 119 -22.85 15.31 7.92
CA ALA A 119 -23.85 14.26 8.16
C ALA A 119 -23.68 13.61 9.55
N VAL A 120 -22.43 13.46 10.01
CA VAL A 120 -22.15 12.98 11.37
C VAL A 120 -22.70 13.96 12.40
N LEU A 121 -22.43 15.26 12.27
CA LEU A 121 -22.94 16.26 13.20
C LEU A 121 -24.47 16.32 13.21
N ALA A 122 -25.11 16.27 12.03
CA ALA A 122 -26.57 16.25 11.90
C ALA A 122 -27.16 15.09 12.70
N HIS A 123 -26.66 13.87 12.47
CA HIS A 123 -27.08 12.69 13.20
C HIS A 123 -26.94 12.82 14.72
N LEU A 124 -25.86 13.44 15.19
CA LEU A 124 -25.63 13.60 16.63
C LEU A 124 -26.53 14.64 17.29
N VAL A 125 -26.89 15.69 16.56
CA VAL A 125 -27.89 16.66 17.01
C VAL A 125 -29.25 15.98 17.09
N ASP A 126 -29.62 15.18 16.08
CA ASP A 126 -30.91 14.52 16.00
C ASP A 126 -31.08 13.43 17.07
N THR A 127 -30.03 12.66 17.36
CA THR A 127 -30.14 11.53 18.31
C THR A 127 -29.68 11.85 19.73
N GLY A 128 -28.90 12.92 19.93
CA GLY A 128 -28.33 13.27 21.24
C GLY A 128 -27.40 12.20 21.84
N HIS A 129 -26.83 11.31 21.03
CA HIS A 129 -26.02 10.21 21.54
C HIS A 129 -24.67 10.70 22.10
N PRO A 130 -24.25 10.23 23.29
CA PRO A 130 -22.93 10.55 23.83
C PRO A 130 -21.83 9.86 23.01
N ILE A 131 -20.77 10.58 22.68
CA ILE A 131 -19.65 10.06 21.89
C ILE A 131 -18.33 10.19 22.65
N LYS A 132 -17.58 9.10 22.67
CA LYS A 132 -16.15 9.11 22.99
C LYS A 132 -15.37 9.04 21.67
N LEU A 133 -14.63 10.12 21.35
CA LEU A 133 -13.94 10.26 20.05
C LEU A 133 -12.99 9.09 19.75
N ASP A 134 -12.27 8.59 20.75
CA ASP A 134 -11.29 7.51 20.58
C ASP A 134 -11.93 6.15 20.26
N GLN A 135 -13.21 5.98 20.61
CA GLN A 135 -13.97 4.74 20.35
C GLN A 135 -14.81 4.86 19.07
N ALA A 136 -15.39 6.04 18.83
CA ALA A 136 -16.27 6.24 17.69
C ALA A 136 -15.51 6.34 16.36
N PHE A 137 -14.27 6.84 16.36
CA PHE A 137 -13.47 6.97 15.14
C PHE A 137 -12.42 5.85 15.04
N SER A 138 -12.44 5.13 13.92
CA SER A 138 -11.44 4.12 13.59
C SER A 138 -10.81 4.38 12.22
N VAL A 139 -9.57 3.93 12.02
CA VAL A 139 -8.88 4.05 10.73
C VAL A 139 -9.02 2.73 9.98
N ILE A 140 -9.66 2.77 8.81
CA ILE A 140 -9.82 1.60 7.93
C ILE A 140 -8.54 1.36 7.13
N TYR A 141 -8.01 2.43 6.52
CA TYR A 141 -6.88 2.33 5.60
C TYR A 141 -5.99 3.57 5.69
N ARG A 142 -4.67 3.37 5.69
CA ARG A 142 -3.67 4.44 5.63
C ARG A 142 -2.97 4.37 4.29
N VAL A 143 -2.92 5.49 3.58
CA VAL A 143 -2.22 5.56 2.30
C VAL A 143 -0.71 5.56 2.56
N PRO A 144 0.06 4.68 1.89
CA PRO A 144 1.48 4.56 2.14
C PRO A 144 2.22 5.84 1.72
N SER A 145 3.24 6.21 2.51
CA SER A 145 3.96 7.49 2.37
C SER A 145 5.03 7.48 1.29
N ASN A 146 5.38 6.31 0.74
CA ASN A 146 6.35 6.13 -0.34
C ASN A 146 5.82 6.55 -1.72
N LEU A 147 4.53 6.87 -1.84
CA LEU A 147 3.90 7.33 -3.07
C LEU A 147 3.99 8.86 -3.23
N SER A 148 4.01 9.35 -4.47
CA SER A 148 3.93 10.78 -4.76
C SER A 148 2.63 11.40 -4.25
N ARG A 149 2.62 12.70 -3.93
CA ARG A 149 1.44 13.39 -3.38
C ARG A 149 0.20 13.20 -4.25
N GLY A 150 0.34 13.36 -5.57
CA GLY A 150 -0.77 13.18 -6.51
C GLY A 150 -1.34 11.76 -6.52
N ALA A 151 -0.46 10.75 -6.50
CA ALA A 151 -0.88 9.35 -6.41
C ALA A 151 -1.61 9.06 -5.07
N ARG A 152 -1.13 9.62 -3.96
CA ARG A 152 -1.77 9.47 -2.65
C ARG A 152 -3.18 10.05 -2.61
N LEU A 153 -3.38 11.22 -3.20
CA LEU A 153 -4.70 11.87 -3.25
C LEU A 153 -5.69 11.07 -4.09
N ARG A 154 -5.26 10.55 -5.24
CA ARG A 154 -6.09 9.68 -6.08
C ARG A 154 -6.45 8.39 -5.33
N LEU A 155 -5.47 7.75 -4.70
CA LEU A 155 -5.69 6.53 -3.93
C LEU A 155 -6.64 6.76 -2.75
N LEU A 156 -6.57 7.91 -2.06
CA LEU A 156 -7.55 8.28 -1.03
C LEU A 156 -8.97 8.32 -1.57
N SER A 157 -9.19 8.96 -2.71
CA SER A 157 -10.52 9.04 -3.34
C SER A 157 -11.03 7.66 -3.75
N VAL A 158 -10.18 6.86 -4.41
CA VAL A 158 -10.55 5.52 -4.89
C VAL A 158 -10.85 4.59 -3.71
N ALA A 159 -9.98 4.55 -2.71
CA ALA A 159 -10.17 3.67 -1.57
C ALA A 159 -11.37 4.12 -0.70
N GLU A 160 -11.69 5.41 -0.62
CA GLU A 160 -12.93 5.90 0.02
C GLU A 160 -14.16 5.39 -0.72
N ALA A 161 -14.18 5.52 -2.05
CA ALA A 161 -15.26 5.06 -2.91
C ALA A 161 -15.49 3.56 -2.75
N VAL A 162 -14.42 2.77 -2.76
CA VAL A 162 -14.45 1.31 -2.53
C VAL A 162 -14.97 1.01 -1.12
N ALA A 163 -14.47 1.68 -0.08
CA ALA A 163 -14.90 1.43 1.30
C ALA A 163 -16.39 1.72 1.50
N ILE A 164 -16.90 2.82 0.94
CA ILE A 164 -18.34 3.15 0.97
C ILE A 164 -19.15 2.10 0.22
N ASN A 165 -18.72 1.70 -0.98
CA ASN A 165 -19.44 0.70 -1.77
C ASN A 165 -19.51 -0.66 -1.06
N THR A 166 -18.41 -1.09 -0.44
CA THR A 166 -18.33 -2.38 0.25
C THR A 166 -19.08 -2.39 1.57
N ARG A 167 -19.00 -1.32 2.38
CA ARG A 167 -19.58 -1.29 3.73
C ARG A 167 -20.97 -0.68 3.81
N ARG A 168 -21.40 0.08 2.80
CA ARG A 168 -22.71 0.76 2.72
C ARG A 168 -23.12 1.49 4.02
N PRO A 169 -22.30 2.42 4.51
CA PRO A 169 -22.57 3.16 5.74
C PRO A 169 -23.85 4.02 5.64
N SER A 170 -24.67 4.01 6.69
CA SER A 170 -25.99 4.65 6.70
C SER A 170 -25.94 6.18 6.62
N LEU A 171 -24.90 6.81 7.14
CA LEU A 171 -24.77 8.28 7.20
C LEU A 171 -24.13 8.87 5.93
N CYS A 172 -23.68 8.06 4.97
CA CYS A 172 -23.13 8.53 3.69
C CYS A 172 -24.22 8.82 2.64
N ILE A 173 -25.36 9.38 3.06
CA ILE A 173 -26.53 9.64 2.19
C ILE A 173 -26.18 10.60 1.04
N GLN A 174 -25.32 11.57 1.29
CA GLN A 174 -24.81 12.53 0.29
C GLN A 174 -23.93 11.90 -0.80
N LYS A 175 -23.51 10.63 -0.61
CA LYS A 175 -22.66 9.89 -1.54
C LYS A 175 -23.39 8.69 -2.14
N LYS A 176 -24.73 8.67 -2.10
CA LYS A 176 -25.52 7.77 -2.94
C LYS A 176 -25.10 8.05 -4.37
N TYR A 177 -24.33 7.12 -4.95
CA TYR A 177 -23.96 7.18 -6.35
C TYR A 177 -25.24 7.39 -7.15
N VAL A 178 -25.27 8.47 -7.94
CA VAL A 178 -26.17 8.57 -9.09
C VAL A 178 -26.00 7.25 -9.85
N GLN A 179 -27.11 6.62 -10.23
CA GLN A 179 -27.10 5.30 -10.89
C GLN A 179 -25.88 5.17 -11.82
N PRO A 180 -25.14 4.04 -11.76
CA PRO A 180 -24.10 3.80 -12.76
C PRO A 180 -24.74 4.00 -14.13
N LEU A 181 -24.13 4.85 -14.96
CA LEU A 181 -24.58 5.06 -16.34
C LEU A 181 -24.81 3.67 -16.95
N CYS A 182 -26.07 3.36 -17.26
CA CYS A 182 -26.42 2.18 -18.05
C CYS A 182 -25.89 2.41 -19.46
N LEU A 183 -24.58 2.21 -19.63
CA LEU A 183 -23.95 2.20 -20.92
C LEU A 183 -24.41 0.92 -21.64
N PRO A 184 -24.81 1.01 -22.92
CA PRO A 184 -25.14 -0.14 -23.74
C PRO A 184 -23.85 -0.89 -24.08
N TRP A 185 -23.28 -1.59 -23.11
CA TRP A 185 -22.20 -2.53 -23.38
C TRP A 185 -22.76 -3.68 -24.21
N PRO A 186 -22.13 -4.07 -25.33
CA PRO A 186 -22.56 -5.23 -26.10
C PRO A 186 -22.41 -6.48 -25.25
N THR A 187 -23.53 -7.06 -24.83
CA THR A 187 -23.58 -8.35 -24.14
C THR A 187 -23.13 -9.42 -25.13
N ILE A 188 -21.92 -9.95 -24.95
CA ILE A 188 -21.47 -11.13 -25.70
C ILE A 188 -22.36 -12.28 -25.26
N LYS A 189 -23.32 -12.67 -26.10
CA LYS A 189 -24.14 -13.85 -25.87
C LYS A 189 -23.23 -15.08 -26.00
N PRO A 190 -23.25 -16.02 -25.05
CA PRO A 190 -22.54 -17.28 -25.23
C PRO A 190 -23.17 -18.03 -26.41
N THR A 191 -22.41 -18.17 -27.50
CA THR A 191 -22.75 -19.05 -28.62
C THR A 191 -22.55 -20.49 -28.18
N ASN A 192 -23.61 -21.10 -27.64
CA ASN A 192 -23.66 -22.55 -27.53
C ASN A 192 -23.94 -23.13 -28.93
N PRO A 193 -23.09 -24.02 -29.46
CA PRO A 193 -23.39 -24.71 -30.72
C PRO A 193 -24.58 -25.68 -30.51
N PRO A 194 -25.44 -25.86 -31.54
CA PRO A 194 -26.58 -26.76 -31.44
C PRO A 194 -26.10 -28.22 -31.34
N LEU A 195 -26.61 -28.93 -30.35
CA LEU A 195 -26.52 -30.39 -30.27
C LEU A 195 -27.41 -30.97 -31.38
N THR A 196 -26.80 -31.51 -32.43
CA THR A 196 -27.49 -32.34 -33.42
C THR A 196 -27.63 -33.77 -32.88
N LEU A 197 -28.86 -34.26 -32.88
CA LEU A 197 -29.27 -35.66 -32.62
C LEU A 197 -28.62 -36.64 -33.61
#